data_AF-A0A853AD90-F1
#
_entry.id   AF-A0A853AD90-F1
#
_cell.length_a   1.000
_cell.length_b   1.000
_cell.length_c   1.000
_cell.angle_alpha   90.00
_cell.angle_beta   90.00
_cell.angle_gamma   90.00
#
_symmetry.space_group_name_H-M   'P 1'
#
loop_
_entity.id
_entity.type
_entity.pdbx_description
1 polymer ?
#
loop_
_entity_poly.entity_id
_entity_poly.type
_entity_poly.pdbx_seq_one_letter_code
_entity_poly.pdbx_strand_id
1 'polypeptide(L)'
;MSETASVNGRTSIRVDLDRAPELLAELDRVREKYVKARDVATQLATIMPPFGDDVTVEVFKKLGERAQGGEGSLYDSAQGKIDWIDGFKAAVQKALDEHKRIDDENRMA
;
A
#
# COMPACT_ATOMS: atom_id res chain seq x y z
N MET A 1 11.71 -29.90 20.55
CA MET A 1 10.66 -30.85 20.12
C MET A 1 9.34 -30.14 20.32
N SER A 2 8.70 -29.73 19.23
CA SER A 2 7.49 -28.89 19.29
C SER A 2 6.26 -29.77 19.30
N GLU A 3 5.53 -29.77 20.41
CA GLU A 3 4.24 -30.44 20.52
C GLU A 3 3.17 -29.60 19.81
N THR A 4 2.65 -30.15 18.72
CA THR A 4 1.44 -29.67 18.04
C THR A 4 0.21 -30.16 18.80
N ALA A 5 -0.38 -29.30 19.62
CA ALA A 5 -1.74 -29.52 20.11
C ALA A 5 -2.73 -29.23 18.98
N SER A 6 -3.26 -30.29 18.37
CA SER A 6 -4.32 -30.21 17.36
C SER A 6 -5.67 -30.13 18.07
N VAL A 7 -6.37 -29.01 17.89
CA VAL A 7 -7.79 -28.87 18.25
C VAL A 7 -8.54 -28.47 16.97
N ASN A 8 -9.21 -29.46 16.38
CA ASN A 8 -10.33 -29.38 15.44
C ASN A 8 -10.36 -28.22 14.42
N GLY A 9 -9.95 -28.52 13.17
CA GLY A 9 -10.59 -28.01 11.95
C GLY A 9 -10.42 -26.52 11.59
N ARG A 10 -9.73 -25.72 12.39
CA ARG A 10 -9.31 -24.37 12.03
C ARG A 10 -7.80 -24.36 11.86
N THR A 11 -7.34 -24.17 10.62
CA THR A 11 -5.96 -23.74 10.37
C THR A 11 -5.80 -22.40 11.08
N SER A 12 -5.30 -22.42 12.32
CA SER A 12 -4.91 -21.20 13.00
C SER A 12 -3.68 -20.69 12.27
N ILE A 13 -3.86 -19.65 11.48
CA ILE A 13 -2.74 -18.84 11.02
C ILE A 13 -2.14 -18.27 12.31
N ARG A 14 -1.03 -18.86 12.79
CA ARG A 14 -0.22 -18.24 13.83
C ARG A 14 0.37 -16.98 13.23
N VAL A 15 -0.35 -15.87 13.40
CA VAL A 15 0.20 -14.54 13.17
C VAL A 15 1.16 -14.28 14.31
N ASP A 16 2.45 -14.18 13.98
CA ASP A 16 3.47 -13.76 14.93
C ASP A 16 3.29 -12.25 15.19
N LEU A 17 2.50 -11.93 16.21
CA LEU A 17 2.12 -10.56 16.55
C LEU A 17 3.32 -9.74 17.04
N ASP A 18 4.38 -10.39 17.51
CA ASP A 18 5.62 -9.74 17.93
C ASP A 18 6.33 -9.07 16.75
N ARG A 19 6.10 -9.60 15.53
CA ARG A 19 6.65 -9.04 14.29
C ARG A 19 5.73 -8.03 13.60
N ALA A 20 4.52 -7.83 14.12
CA ALA A 20 3.57 -6.91 13.51
C ALA A 20 4.06 -5.44 13.47
N PRO A 21 4.81 -4.92 14.47
CA PRO A 21 5.44 -3.61 14.35
C PRO A 21 6.45 -3.52 13.20
N GLU A 22 7.25 -4.57 12.97
CA GLU A 22 8.20 -4.63 11.85
C GLU A 22 7.46 -4.62 10.51
N LEU A 23 6.39 -5.42 10.39
CA LEU A 23 5.55 -5.47 9.19
C LEU A 23 4.93 -4.10 8.89
N LEU A 24 4.37 -3.41 9.89
CA LEU A 24 3.80 -2.08 9.72
C LEU A 24 4.85 -1.06 9.26
N ALA A 25 6.06 -1.12 9.81
CA ALA A 25 7.16 -0.26 9.41
C ALA A 25 7.63 -0.52 7.95
N GLU A 26 7.69 -1.78 7.52
CA GLU A 26 7.99 -2.13 6.13
C GLU A 26 6.89 -1.66 5.18
N LEU A 27 5.62 -1.80 5.56
CA LEU A 27 4.49 -1.28 4.78
C LEU A 27 4.57 0.23 4.61
N ASP A 28 4.99 0.97 5.65
CA ASP A 28 5.24 2.41 5.56
C ASP A 28 6.34 2.76 4.55
N ARG A 29 7.46 2.03 4.58
CA ARG A 29 8.54 2.23 3.59
C ARG A 29 8.08 1.94 2.16
N VAL A 30 7.26 0.92 1.97
CA VAL A 30 6.69 0.60 0.65
C VAL A 30 5.72 1.69 0.21
N ARG A 31 4.86 2.17 1.12
CA ARG A 31 3.93 3.29 0.86
C ARG A 31 4.68 4.53 0.40
N GLU A 32 5.76 4.91 1.08
CA GLU A 32 6.59 6.05 0.71
C GLU A 32 7.16 5.94 -0.70
N LYS A 33 7.51 4.74 -1.17
CA LYS A 33 7.97 4.53 -2.55
C LYS A 33 6.86 4.84 -3.56
N TYR A 34 5.62 4.45 -3.27
CA TYR A 34 4.49 4.77 -4.14
C TYR A 34 4.09 6.24 -4.08
N VAL A 35 4.24 6.91 -2.93
CA VAL A 35 4.08 8.37 -2.84
C VAL A 35 5.08 9.06 -3.77
N LYS A 36 6.36 8.68 -3.72
CA LYS A 36 7.38 9.24 -4.63
C LYS A 36 7.06 8.97 -6.10
N ALA A 37 6.58 7.77 -6.43
CA ALA A 37 6.19 7.42 -7.80
C ALA A 37 5.01 8.27 -8.30
N ARG A 38 4.00 8.50 -7.44
CA ARG A 38 2.87 9.38 -7.72
C ARG A 38 3.34 10.82 -7.95
N ASP A 39 4.23 11.33 -7.11
CA ASP A 39 4.75 12.69 -7.22
C ASP A 39 5.58 12.88 -8.51
N VAL A 40 6.35 11.87 -8.93
CA VAL A 40 7.05 11.86 -10.23
C VAL A 40 6.05 11.84 -11.39
N ALA A 41 4.97 11.07 -11.28
CA ALA A 41 3.92 11.07 -12.30
C ALA A 41 3.28 12.47 -12.46
N THR A 42 3.05 13.17 -11.36
CA THR A 42 2.59 14.57 -11.41
C THR A 42 3.61 15.49 -12.08
N GLN A 43 4.90 15.35 -11.77
CA GLN A 43 5.94 16.15 -12.42
C GLN A 43 5.97 15.89 -13.93
N LEU A 44 5.94 14.63 -14.36
CA LEU A 44 5.91 14.22 -15.76
C LEU A 44 4.73 14.84 -16.52
N ALA A 45 3.57 14.91 -15.89
CA ALA A 45 2.37 15.50 -16.50
C ALA A 45 2.46 17.01 -16.71
N THR A 46 3.37 17.69 -16.01
CA THR A 46 3.57 19.14 -16.10
C THR A 46 4.72 19.54 -17.02
N ILE A 47 5.40 18.58 -17.66
CA ILE A 47 6.50 18.90 -18.56
C ILE A 47 5.96 19.59 -19.82
N MET A 48 6.45 20.80 -20.06
CA MET A 48 6.12 21.58 -21.25
C MET A 48 6.96 21.12 -22.45
N PRO A 49 6.37 21.09 -23.66
CA PRO A 49 7.11 20.78 -24.87
C PRO A 49 8.21 21.84 -25.13
N PRO A 50 9.41 21.42 -25.57
CA PRO A 50 10.52 22.34 -25.85
C PRO A 50 10.30 23.18 -27.11
N PHE A 51 9.42 22.73 -27.99
CA PHE A 51 9.08 23.37 -29.26
C PHE A 51 7.56 23.40 -29.43
N GLY A 52 7.07 24.44 -30.11
CA GLY A 52 5.64 24.64 -30.36
C GLY A 52 5.13 23.99 -31.65
N ASP A 53 5.89 23.08 -32.27
CA ASP A 53 5.39 22.35 -33.43
C ASP A 53 4.30 21.35 -33.01
N ASP A 54 3.31 21.15 -33.88
CA ASP A 54 2.11 20.37 -33.57
C ASP A 54 2.43 18.92 -33.14
N VAL A 55 3.49 18.32 -33.70
CA VAL A 55 3.90 16.96 -33.37
C VAL A 55 4.46 16.89 -31.96
N THR A 56 5.39 17.80 -31.61
CA THR A 56 5.97 17.86 -30.26
C THR A 56 4.89 18.15 -29.22
N VAL A 57 4.00 19.10 -29.48
CA VAL A 57 2.90 19.43 -28.56
C VAL A 57 2.00 18.22 -28.31
N GLU A 58 1.60 17.50 -29.35
CA GLU A 58 0.73 16.32 -29.24
C GLU A 58 1.43 15.15 -28.52
N VAL A 59 2.73 14.95 -28.72
CA VAL A 59 3.51 13.93 -28.01
C VAL A 59 3.55 14.23 -26.51
N PHE A 60 3.82 15.48 -26.12
CA PHE A 60 3.88 15.87 -24.71
C PHE A 60 2.50 15.80 -24.05
N LYS A 61 1.43 16.11 -24.78
CA LYS A 61 0.05 15.91 -24.30
C LYS A 61 -0.23 14.45 -23.97
N LYS A 62 0.10 13.52 -24.88
CA LYS A 62 -0.08 12.07 -24.65
C LYS A 62 0.79 11.53 -23.53
N LEU A 63 2.02 12.04 -23.40
CA LEU A 63 2.89 11.71 -22.27
C LEU A 63 2.25 12.16 -20.95
N GLY A 64 1.69 13.38 -20.94
CA GLY A 64 0.96 13.92 -19.82
C GLY A 64 -0.22 13.04 -19.42
N GLU A 65 -1.06 12.64 -20.38
CA GLU A 65 -2.21 11.74 -20.12
C GLU A 65 -1.80 10.38 -19.53
N ARG A 66 -0.68 9.80 -20.00
CA ARG A 66 -0.13 8.54 -19.46
C ARG A 66 0.47 8.70 -18.06
N ALA A 67 1.01 9.88 -17.76
CA ALA A 67 1.53 10.20 -16.45
C ALA A 67 0.38 10.48 -15.46
N GLN A 68 -0.56 11.35 -15.83
CA GLN A 68 -1.70 11.80 -15.05
C GLN A 68 -2.88 12.17 -15.98
N GLY A 69 -4.00 11.44 -15.91
CA GLY A 69 -5.18 11.81 -16.71
C GLY A 69 -6.10 10.68 -17.16
N GLY A 70 -5.83 9.43 -16.79
CA GLY A 70 -6.71 8.30 -17.11
C GLY A 70 -6.58 7.12 -16.15
N GLU A 71 -7.58 6.23 -16.18
CA GLU A 71 -7.55 4.93 -15.52
C GLU A 71 -6.30 4.15 -15.98
N GLY A 72 -5.53 3.63 -15.03
CA GLY A 72 -4.28 2.94 -15.32
C GLY A 72 -3.10 3.84 -15.69
N SER A 73 -3.23 5.17 -15.54
CA SER A 73 -2.06 6.08 -15.58
C SER A 73 -1.06 5.75 -14.46
N LEU A 74 0.16 6.27 -14.59
CA LEU A 74 1.19 6.10 -13.55
C LEU A 74 0.72 6.64 -12.20
N TYR A 75 0.07 7.81 -12.21
CA TYR A 75 -0.53 8.41 -11.01
C TYR A 75 -1.58 7.49 -10.40
N ASP A 76 -2.56 7.05 -11.19
CA ASP A 76 -3.68 6.22 -10.72
C ASP A 76 -3.20 4.88 -10.17
N SER A 77 -2.25 4.24 -10.86
CA SER A 77 -1.62 3.01 -10.41
C SER A 77 -0.89 3.18 -9.07
N ALA A 78 -0.13 4.28 -8.91
CA ALA A 78 0.57 4.56 -7.66
C ALA A 78 -0.42 4.86 -6.52
N GLN A 79 -1.47 5.64 -6.79
CA GLN A 79 -2.51 5.95 -5.80
C GLN A 79 -3.27 4.69 -5.37
N GLY A 80 -3.66 3.82 -6.30
CA GLY A 80 -4.32 2.55 -5.96
C GLY A 80 -3.44 1.62 -5.11
N LYS A 81 -2.12 1.65 -5.29
CA LYS A 81 -1.19 0.92 -4.40
C LYS A 81 -1.08 1.55 -3.02
N ILE A 82 -1.08 2.88 -2.92
CA ILE A 82 -1.13 3.59 -1.63
C ILE A 82 -2.40 3.19 -0.87
N ASP A 83 -3.55 3.28 -1.52
CA ASP A 83 -4.85 2.99 -0.90
C ASP A 83 -4.93 1.53 -0.42
N TRP A 84 -4.41 0.60 -1.23
CA TRP A 84 -4.32 -0.81 -0.85
C TRP A 84 -3.43 -1.03 0.38
N ILE A 85 -2.26 -0.36 0.45
CA ILE A 85 -1.36 -0.45 1.61
C ILE A 85 -2.03 0.12 2.85
N ASP A 86 -2.66 1.28 2.75
CA ASP A 86 -3.35 1.94 3.86
C ASP A 86 -4.49 1.06 4.39
N GLY A 87 -5.27 0.44 3.49
CA GLY A 87 -6.30 -0.53 3.86
C GLY A 87 -5.74 -1.79 4.53
N PHE A 88 -4.64 -2.32 4.03
CA PHE A 88 -3.99 -3.49 4.64
C PHE A 88 -3.43 -3.18 6.02
N LYS A 89 -2.77 -2.03 6.20
CA LYS A 89 -2.29 -1.57 7.52
C LYS A 89 -3.43 -1.44 8.52
N ALA A 90 -4.55 -0.85 8.12
CA ALA A 90 -5.73 -0.72 8.99
C ALA A 90 -6.28 -2.09 9.42
N ALA A 91 -6.31 -3.06 8.50
CA ALA A 91 -6.73 -4.43 8.82
C ALA A 91 -5.78 -5.13 9.80
N VAL A 92 -4.46 -4.97 9.63
CA VAL A 92 -3.45 -5.51 10.55
C VAL A 92 -3.59 -4.87 11.94
N GLN A 93 -3.73 -3.55 12.01
CA GLN A 93 -3.90 -2.84 13.28
C GLN A 93 -5.15 -3.32 14.02
N LYS A 94 -6.28 -3.46 13.31
CA LYS A 94 -7.52 -3.99 13.88
C LYS A 94 -7.36 -5.41 14.43
N ALA A 95 -6.62 -6.27 13.73
CA ALA A 95 -6.36 -7.64 14.19
C ALA A 95 -5.49 -7.65 15.46
N LEU A 96 -4.49 -6.78 15.55
CA LEU A 96 -3.65 -6.63 16.76
C LEU A 96 -4.47 -6.13 17.96
N ASP A 97 -5.31 -5.13 17.74
CA ASP A 97 -6.12 -4.54 18.81
C ASP A 97 -7.15 -5.56 19.34
N GLU A 98 -7.76 -6.34 18.45
CA GLU A 98 -8.68 -7.41 18.83
C GLU A 98 -7.99 -8.54 19.60
N HIS A 99 -6.77 -8.92 19.22
CA HIS A 99 -6.00 -9.91 19.97
C HIS A 99 -5.67 -9.42 21.38
N LYS A 100 -5.23 -8.17 21.53
CA LYS A 100 -4.96 -7.57 22.84
C LYS A 100 -6.20 -7.56 23.73
N ARG A 101 -7.37 -7.23 23.16
CA ARG A 101 -8.65 -7.26 23.88
C ARG A 101 -8.96 -8.65 24.44
N ILE A 102 -8.80 -9.69 23.62
CA ILE A 102 -9.05 -11.08 24.03
C ILE A 102 -8.06 -11.54 25.11
N ASP A 103 -6.78 -11.19 24.97
CA ASP A 103 -5.76 -11.53 25.98
C ASP A 103 -6.06 -10.85 27.33
N ASP A 104 -6.50 -9.60 27.32
CA ASP A 104 -6.83 -8.86 28.53
C ASP A 104 -8.11 -9.41 29.19
N GLU A 105 -9.13 -9.76 28.40
CA GLU A 105 -10.35 -10.42 28.90
C GLU A 105 -10.05 -11.78 29.55
N ASN A 106 -9.17 -12.58 28.95
CA ASN A 106 -8.76 -13.87 29.52
C ASN A 106 -7.89 -13.72 30.78
N ARG A 107 -7.17 -12.60 30.95
CA ARG A 107 -6.35 -12.35 32.15
C ARG A 107 -7.19 -11.86 33.34
N MET A 108 -8.35 -11.26 33.08
CA MET A 108 -9.26 -10.73 34.11
C MET A 108 -10.35 -11.73 34.54
N ALA A 109 -10.49 -12.87 33.85
CA ALA A 109 -11.38 -13.98 34.18
C ALA A 109 -10.70 -15.02 35.09
#